data_AF-A1ZL50-F1
#
_entry.id   AF-A1ZL50-F1
#
_cell.length_a   1.000
_cell.length_b   1.000
_cell.length_c   1.000
_cell.angle_alpha   90.00
_cell.angle_beta   90.00
_cell.angle_gamma   90.00
#
_symmetry.space_group_name_H-M   'P 1'
#
loop_
_entity.id
_entity.type
_entity.pdbx_description
1 polymer ?
#
loop_
_entity_poly.entity_id
_entity_poly.type
_entity_poly.pdbx_seq_one_letter_code
_entity_poly.pdbx_strand_id
1 'polypeptide(L)'
;MIHIYENPYQSIRLKYQFPEDADQVKQIDFAKKMLEAVFKLTFFEPLKIDLRLAYFDPEFDSEVTEDAPQAPFWMFKQTHLAENVKAEAYWINETITKTATITYPKAIDWVTNACNANLPQNGSSVGVSQMIFRTNRCILPAQHQSKNETISVKERAHIYQCPIEHKNDQVWVTGAISPFSLYAPVEVMVSKQYSEIELDISFYWSIYDFNDSTQANIVNVPVQELLKQGWRLA
;
A
#
# COMPACT_ATOMS: atom_id res chain seq x y z
N MET A 1 9.61 23.97 0.02
CA MET A 1 8.67 23.60 1.10
C MET A 1 7.81 22.46 0.57
N ILE A 2 7.46 21.47 1.40
CA ILE A 2 6.61 20.34 0.96
C ILE A 2 5.15 20.75 1.06
N HIS A 3 4.36 20.46 0.03
CA HIS A 3 2.93 20.78 -0.06
C HIS A 3 2.10 19.50 -0.11
N ILE A 4 0.94 19.49 0.57
CA ILE A 4 -0.10 18.46 0.47
C ILE A 4 -1.13 18.92 -0.57
N TYR A 5 -1.53 18.01 -1.44
CA TYR A 5 -2.52 18.22 -2.49
C TYR A 5 -3.77 17.38 -2.22
N GLU A 6 -4.94 17.89 -2.60
CA GLU A 6 -6.23 17.16 -2.50
C GLU A 6 -6.35 16.07 -3.57
N ASN A 7 -5.79 16.34 -4.74
CA ASN A 7 -5.60 15.35 -5.80
C ASN A 7 -4.12 14.93 -5.80
N PRO A 8 -3.79 13.68 -6.18
CA PRO A 8 -2.40 13.28 -6.33
C PRO A 8 -1.66 14.27 -7.25
N TYR A 9 -0.52 14.80 -6.80
CA TYR A 9 0.31 15.66 -7.67
C TYR A 9 1.06 14.83 -8.71
N GLN A 10 1.27 13.55 -8.42
CA GLN A 10 1.81 12.55 -9.33
C GLN A 10 1.16 11.21 -9.03
N SER A 11 0.90 10.43 -10.07
CA SER A 11 0.48 9.04 -9.94
C SER A 11 1.29 8.15 -10.89
N ILE A 12 1.45 6.89 -10.51
CA ILE A 12 2.02 5.83 -11.33
C ILE A 12 1.06 4.65 -11.24
N ARG A 13 0.65 4.12 -12.40
CA ARG A 13 -0.18 2.92 -12.49
C ARG A 13 0.57 1.81 -13.19
N LEU A 14 0.57 0.64 -12.57
CA LEU A 14 1.20 -0.56 -13.10
C LEU A 14 0.17 -1.69 -13.17
N LYS A 15 0.24 -2.49 -14.23
CA LYS A 15 -0.56 -3.71 -14.40
C LYS A 15 0.35 -4.92 -14.50
N TYR A 16 -0.08 -6.05 -13.94
CA TYR A 16 0.56 -7.34 -14.09
C TYR A 16 -0.47 -8.39 -14.50
N GLN A 17 -0.25 -8.98 -15.67
CA GLN A 17 -1.11 -10.02 -16.23
C GLN A 17 -0.53 -11.39 -15.88
N PHE A 18 -1.31 -12.26 -15.21
CA PHE A 18 -0.95 -13.67 -15.12
C PHE A 18 -1.16 -14.35 -16.49
N PRO A 19 -0.33 -15.36 -16.85
CA PRO A 19 -0.48 -16.10 -18.11
C PRO A 19 -1.90 -16.63 -18.32
N GLU A 20 -2.40 -16.70 -19.55
CA GLU A 20 -3.78 -17.13 -19.84
C GLU A 20 -4.05 -18.61 -19.53
N ASP A 21 -3.02 -19.46 -19.56
CA ASP A 21 -3.10 -20.90 -19.21
C ASP A 21 -3.11 -21.13 -17.68
N ALA A 22 -3.68 -20.18 -16.93
CA ALA A 22 -3.59 -20.04 -15.48
C ALA A 22 -4.69 -20.77 -14.69
N ASP A 23 -5.30 -21.84 -15.23
CA ASP A 23 -6.26 -22.69 -14.51
C ASP A 23 -5.73 -23.23 -13.16
N GLN A 24 -4.44 -23.05 -12.89
CA GLN A 24 -3.74 -23.46 -11.68
C GLN A 24 -3.29 -22.31 -10.77
N VAL A 25 -3.47 -21.03 -11.15
CA VAL A 25 -3.05 -19.91 -10.30
C VAL A 25 -3.99 -19.85 -9.10
N LYS A 26 -3.43 -20.10 -7.92
CA LYS A 26 -4.21 -20.07 -6.68
C LYS A 26 -4.42 -18.61 -6.27
N GLN A 27 -5.55 -18.33 -5.64
CA GLN A 27 -5.85 -16.99 -5.10
C GLN A 27 -4.73 -16.42 -4.22
N ILE A 28 -4.02 -17.28 -3.48
CA ILE A 28 -2.90 -16.85 -2.64
C ILE A 28 -1.68 -16.38 -3.45
N ASP A 29 -1.52 -16.82 -4.71
CA ASP A 29 -0.40 -16.42 -5.56
C ASP A 29 -0.59 -14.99 -6.09
N PHE A 30 -1.84 -14.53 -6.27
CA PHE A 30 -2.14 -13.11 -6.48
C PHE A 30 -1.69 -12.29 -5.28
N ALA A 31 -2.08 -12.68 -4.07
CA ALA A 31 -1.68 -11.98 -2.84
C ALA A 31 -0.15 -11.88 -2.69
N LYS A 32 0.57 -12.97 -3.00
CA LYS A 32 2.04 -12.98 -3.02
C LYS A 32 2.58 -11.95 -4.01
N LYS A 33 2.07 -11.93 -5.24
CA LYS A 33 2.53 -11.00 -6.28
C LYS A 33 2.23 -9.54 -5.94
N MET A 34 1.06 -9.27 -5.36
CA MET A 34 0.67 -7.95 -4.85
C MET A 34 1.66 -7.46 -3.80
N LEU A 35 1.88 -8.26 -2.74
CA LEU A 35 2.79 -7.90 -1.65
C LEU A 35 4.24 -7.82 -2.12
N GLU A 36 4.68 -8.71 -3.00
CA GLU A 36 6.02 -8.64 -3.59
C GLU A 36 6.24 -7.27 -4.26
N ALA A 37 5.27 -6.78 -5.03
CA ALA A 37 5.38 -5.51 -5.70
C ALA A 37 5.42 -4.33 -4.72
N VAL A 38 4.54 -4.33 -3.72
CA VAL A 38 4.49 -3.25 -2.71
C VAL A 38 5.79 -3.19 -1.89
N PHE A 39 6.30 -4.34 -1.43
CA PHE A 39 7.54 -4.40 -0.66
C PHE A 39 8.81 -4.13 -1.48
N LYS A 40 8.70 -4.12 -2.82
CA LYS A 40 9.77 -3.68 -3.72
C LYS A 40 9.84 -2.16 -3.89
N LEU A 41 8.80 -1.42 -3.48
CA LEU A 41 8.81 0.05 -3.48
C LEU A 41 9.70 0.57 -2.34
N THR A 42 11.02 0.58 -2.54
CA THR A 42 12.00 0.92 -1.49
C THR A 42 11.91 2.34 -0.95
N PHE A 43 11.23 3.25 -1.64
CA PHE A 43 10.93 4.60 -1.16
C PHE A 43 9.81 4.66 -0.13
N PHE A 44 9.14 3.53 0.13
CA PHE A 44 7.90 3.42 0.86
C PHE A 44 7.99 2.29 1.90
N GLU A 45 7.48 2.53 3.11
CA GLU A 45 7.34 1.49 4.13
C GLU A 45 5.93 1.49 4.75
N PRO A 46 5.19 0.37 4.71
CA PRO A 46 3.85 0.29 5.27
C PRO A 46 3.89 0.19 6.80
N LEU A 47 3.06 1.02 7.45
CA LEU A 47 2.79 0.98 8.89
C LEU A 47 1.41 0.35 9.20
N LYS A 48 0.54 0.32 8.19
CA LYS A 48 -0.76 -0.37 8.17
C LYS A 48 -1.01 -0.96 6.77
N ILE A 49 -1.65 -2.11 6.72
CA ILE A 49 -2.23 -2.73 5.53
C ILE A 49 -3.71 -2.99 5.82
N ASP A 50 -4.59 -2.43 5.00
CA ASP A 50 -6.01 -2.80 4.99
C ASP A 50 -6.23 -3.81 3.86
N LEU A 51 -6.91 -4.92 4.15
CA LEU A 51 -7.18 -6.01 3.21
C LEU A 51 -8.69 -6.23 3.05
N ARG A 52 -9.14 -6.31 1.79
CA ARG A 52 -10.47 -6.79 1.40
C ARG A 52 -10.37 -8.14 0.70
N LEU A 53 -11.08 -9.10 1.25
CA LEU A 53 -11.30 -10.43 0.68
C LEU A 53 -12.61 -10.48 -0.09
N ALA A 54 -12.67 -11.33 -1.11
CA ALA A 54 -13.89 -11.64 -1.85
C ALA A 54 -13.91 -13.11 -2.27
N TYR A 55 -15.07 -13.56 -2.72
CA TYR A 55 -15.22 -14.84 -3.42
C TYR A 55 -14.91 -14.65 -4.91
N PHE A 56 -14.23 -15.63 -5.50
CA PHE A 56 -13.88 -15.64 -6.91
C PHE A 56 -14.43 -16.89 -7.58
N ASP A 57 -15.13 -16.67 -8.69
CA ASP A 57 -15.67 -17.71 -9.55
C ASP A 57 -14.53 -18.56 -10.16
N PRO A 58 -14.62 -19.90 -10.13
CA PRO A 58 -13.54 -20.77 -10.59
C PRO A 58 -13.37 -20.80 -12.12
N GLU A 59 -14.37 -20.40 -12.92
CA GLU A 59 -14.31 -20.46 -14.38
C GLU A 59 -13.68 -19.19 -14.98
N PHE A 60 -14.08 -18.01 -14.46
CA PHE A 60 -13.66 -16.72 -15.00
C PHE A 60 -12.72 -15.94 -14.09
N ASP A 61 -12.43 -16.47 -12.89
CA ASP A 61 -11.64 -15.79 -11.84
C ASP A 61 -12.18 -14.38 -11.51
N SER A 62 -13.48 -14.21 -11.70
CA SER A 62 -14.20 -12.96 -11.50
C SER A 62 -14.73 -12.86 -10.07
N GLU A 63 -14.78 -11.65 -9.52
CA GLU A 63 -15.32 -11.43 -8.19
C GLU A 63 -16.83 -11.70 -8.17
N VAL A 64 -17.28 -12.55 -7.25
CA VAL A 64 -18.70 -12.81 -6.99
C VAL A 64 -19.24 -11.64 -6.15
N THR A 65 -20.17 -10.86 -6.72
CA THR A 65 -20.66 -9.61 -6.11
C THR A 65 -21.90 -9.79 -5.23
N GLU A 66 -22.61 -10.90 -5.40
CA GLU A 66 -23.86 -11.19 -4.68
C GLU A 66 -23.63 -11.72 -3.26
N ASP A 67 -22.41 -12.17 -2.96
CA ASP A 67 -22.04 -12.76 -1.68
C ASP A 67 -20.66 -12.28 -1.21
N ALA A 68 -20.42 -12.33 0.09
CA ALA A 68 -19.17 -11.88 0.69
C ALA A 68 -18.67 -12.88 1.74
N PRO A 69 -17.33 -13.04 1.88
CA PRO A 69 -16.78 -13.80 2.98
C PRO A 69 -17.28 -13.30 4.34
N GLN A 70 -17.41 -14.18 5.32
CA GLN A 70 -17.90 -13.84 6.67
C GLN A 70 -17.07 -12.74 7.34
N ALA A 71 -15.75 -12.78 7.16
CA ALA A 71 -14.82 -11.75 7.62
C ALA A 71 -14.09 -11.18 6.38
N PRO A 72 -14.70 -10.25 5.64
CA PRO A 72 -14.17 -9.76 4.38
C PRO A 72 -13.11 -8.68 4.58
N PHE A 73 -13.06 -8.02 5.73
CA PHE A 73 -12.16 -6.89 6.01
C PHE A 73 -11.19 -7.22 7.14
N TRP A 74 -9.91 -6.97 6.88
CA TRP A 74 -8.82 -7.24 7.82
C TRP A 74 -7.85 -6.06 7.87
N MET A 75 -7.26 -5.82 9.03
CA MET A 75 -6.21 -4.81 9.21
C MET A 75 -4.97 -5.42 9.84
N PHE A 76 -3.82 -5.17 9.23
CA PHE A 76 -2.51 -5.46 9.80
C PHE A 76 -1.77 -4.17 10.10
N LYS A 77 -1.46 -3.90 11.38
CA LYS A 77 -0.80 -2.65 11.77
C LYS A 77 0.33 -2.81 12.76
N GLN A 78 1.25 -1.84 12.74
CA GLN A 78 2.29 -1.76 13.76
C GLN A 78 1.70 -1.41 15.14
N THR A 79 2.29 -1.95 16.20
CA THR A 79 1.88 -1.68 17.60
C THR A 79 2.31 -0.30 18.07
N HIS A 80 3.48 0.16 17.61
CA HIS A 80 4.06 1.44 18.00
C HIS A 80 4.08 2.35 16.78
N LEU A 81 3.33 3.45 16.87
CA LEU A 81 3.32 4.54 15.89
C LEU A 81 3.69 5.82 16.63
N ALA A 82 4.24 6.81 15.93
CA ALA A 82 4.42 8.14 16.50
C ALA A 82 3.06 8.73 16.93
N GLU A 83 3.04 9.57 17.97
CA GLU A 83 1.80 10.03 18.62
C GLU A 83 0.80 10.71 17.66
N ASN A 84 1.30 11.36 16.61
CA ASN A 84 0.51 12.06 15.60
C ASN A 84 0.16 11.21 14.36
N VAL A 85 0.46 9.91 14.38
CA VAL A 85 0.18 8.96 13.30
C VAL A 85 -0.95 8.03 13.73
N LYS A 86 -2.11 8.17 13.08
CA LYS A 86 -3.28 7.32 13.36
C LYS A 86 -3.42 6.19 12.34
N ALA A 87 -3.49 4.96 12.82
CA ALA A 87 -3.85 3.78 12.02
C ALA A 87 -5.28 3.33 12.36
N GLU A 88 -6.25 4.12 11.91
CA GLU A 88 -7.69 3.82 12.01
C GLU A 88 -8.10 2.80 10.94
N ALA A 89 -9.16 2.03 11.23
CA ALA A 89 -9.73 1.05 10.30
C ALA A 89 -10.27 1.76 9.05
N TYR A 90 -10.09 1.16 7.88
CA TYR A 90 -10.62 1.71 6.62
C TYR A 90 -12.07 1.29 6.40
N TRP A 91 -12.40 0.03 6.65
CA TRP A 91 -13.74 -0.53 6.62
C TRP A 91 -14.30 -0.74 8.04
N ILE A 92 -15.63 -0.85 8.11
CA ILE A 92 -16.33 -1.18 9.35
C ILE A 92 -16.13 -2.68 9.63
N ASN A 93 -15.95 -3.04 10.91
CA ASN A 93 -15.81 -4.42 11.40
C ASN A 93 -14.56 -5.18 10.91
N GLU A 94 -13.44 -4.49 10.73
CA GLU A 94 -12.17 -5.14 10.40
C GLU A 94 -11.66 -6.08 11.50
N THR A 95 -11.15 -7.25 11.10
CA THR A 95 -10.38 -8.12 12.00
C THR A 95 -8.95 -7.59 12.14
N ILE A 96 -8.57 -7.19 13.35
CA ILE A 96 -7.32 -6.46 13.62
C ILE A 96 -6.22 -7.41 14.08
N THR A 97 -5.11 -7.44 13.34
CA THR A 97 -3.85 -8.06 13.74
C THR A 97 -2.78 -6.98 13.96
N LYS A 98 -2.01 -7.11 15.04
CA LYS A 98 -0.94 -6.17 15.39
C LYS A 98 0.42 -6.86 15.36
N THR A 99 1.47 -6.13 14.98
CA THR A 99 2.86 -6.61 15.01
C THR A 99 3.83 -5.49 15.38
N ALA A 100 5.03 -5.81 15.86
CA ALA A 100 6.05 -4.79 16.11
C ALA A 100 6.58 -4.16 14.80
N THR A 101 6.68 -4.95 13.74
CA THR A 101 7.16 -4.50 12.42
C THR A 101 6.49 -5.32 11.35
N ILE A 102 5.98 -4.63 10.33
CA ILE A 102 5.40 -5.24 9.14
C ILE A 102 6.55 -5.59 8.18
N THR A 103 6.65 -6.86 7.81
CA THR A 103 7.62 -7.37 6.84
C THR A 103 6.90 -8.20 5.79
N TYR A 104 7.52 -8.40 4.62
CA TYR A 104 6.94 -9.21 3.55
C TYR A 104 6.50 -10.61 4.04
N PRO A 105 7.34 -11.41 4.74
CA PRO A 105 6.91 -12.73 5.23
C PRO A 105 5.71 -12.67 6.17
N LYS A 106 5.71 -11.73 7.12
CA LYS A 106 4.59 -11.57 8.06
C LYS A 106 3.29 -11.14 7.37
N ALA A 107 3.38 -10.29 6.35
CA ALA A 107 2.22 -9.88 5.58
C ALA A 107 1.64 -11.06 4.78
N ILE A 108 2.50 -11.91 4.20
CA ILE A 108 2.07 -13.13 3.51
C ILE A 108 1.39 -14.11 4.48
N ASP A 109 2.00 -14.38 5.63
CA ASP A 109 1.42 -15.27 6.64
C ASP A 109 0.06 -14.72 7.12
N TRP A 110 -0.03 -13.41 7.35
CA TRP A 110 -1.27 -12.75 7.75
C TRP A 110 -2.36 -12.85 6.67
N VAL A 111 -2.07 -12.56 5.40
CA VAL A 111 -3.06 -12.71 4.31
C VAL A 111 -3.49 -14.16 4.14
N THR A 112 -2.55 -15.09 4.23
CA THR A 112 -2.83 -16.54 4.18
C THR A 112 -3.82 -16.93 5.27
N ASN A 113 -3.60 -16.46 6.50
CA ASN A 113 -4.51 -16.71 7.62
C ASN A 113 -5.89 -16.06 7.39
N ALA A 114 -5.93 -14.84 6.84
CA ALA A 114 -7.18 -14.16 6.52
C ALA A 114 -8.01 -14.92 5.47
N CYS A 115 -7.37 -15.42 4.41
CA CYS A 115 -8.02 -16.26 3.41
C CYS A 115 -8.53 -17.58 4.02
N ASN A 116 -7.71 -18.26 4.83
CA ASN A 116 -8.06 -19.56 5.44
C ASN A 116 -9.14 -19.46 6.52
N ALA A 117 -9.31 -18.29 7.14
CA ALA A 117 -10.36 -18.06 8.13
C ALA A 117 -11.77 -18.01 7.52
N ASN A 118 -11.87 -17.88 6.19
CA ASN A 118 -13.12 -17.84 5.46
C ASN A 118 -13.31 -19.14 4.65
N LEU A 119 -14.47 -19.77 4.77
CA LEU A 119 -14.77 -20.99 4.04
C LEU A 119 -15.19 -20.67 2.59
N PRO A 120 -14.69 -21.43 1.60
CA PRO A 120 -15.24 -21.46 0.25
C PRO A 120 -16.76 -21.68 0.24
N GLN A 121 -17.47 -21.05 -0.68
CA GLN A 121 -18.91 -21.27 -0.88
C GLN A 121 -19.24 -21.51 -2.36
N ASN A 122 -20.16 -22.43 -2.65
CA ASN A 122 -20.67 -22.70 -4.01
C ASN A 122 -19.57 -22.96 -5.06
N GLY A 123 -18.46 -23.59 -4.67
CA GLY A 123 -17.32 -23.85 -5.55
C GLY A 123 -16.39 -22.65 -5.80
N SER A 124 -16.73 -21.47 -5.28
CA SER A 124 -15.87 -20.28 -5.32
C SER A 124 -14.65 -20.42 -4.41
N SER A 125 -13.61 -19.67 -4.71
CA SER A 125 -12.41 -19.57 -3.88
C SER A 125 -12.37 -18.23 -3.15
N VAL A 126 -11.86 -18.19 -1.92
CA VAL A 126 -11.59 -16.93 -1.21
C VAL A 126 -10.25 -16.39 -1.66
N GLY A 127 -10.22 -15.13 -2.07
CA GLY A 127 -9.01 -14.46 -2.52
C GLY A 127 -8.94 -13.00 -2.10
N VAL A 128 -7.80 -12.38 -2.40
CA VAL A 128 -7.59 -10.95 -2.20
C VAL A 128 -8.20 -10.19 -3.36
N SER A 129 -9.16 -9.32 -3.05
CA SER A 129 -9.69 -8.36 -4.01
C SER A 129 -8.86 -7.07 -4.00
N GLN A 130 -8.49 -6.58 -2.81
CA GLN A 130 -7.79 -5.31 -2.67
C GLN A 130 -6.92 -5.25 -1.41
N MET A 131 -5.77 -4.58 -1.51
CA MET A 131 -5.02 -4.08 -0.35
C MET A 131 -4.78 -2.57 -0.48
N ILE A 132 -4.90 -1.86 0.64
CA ILE A 132 -4.72 -0.41 0.73
C ILE A 132 -3.63 -0.10 1.77
N PHE A 133 -2.74 0.82 1.44
CA PHE A 133 -1.63 1.22 2.30
C PHE A 133 -1.61 2.74 2.55
N ARG A 134 -2.55 3.22 3.35
CA ARG A 134 -2.74 4.66 3.68
C ARG A 134 -2.10 5.11 4.99
N THR A 135 -1.45 4.23 5.73
CA THR A 135 -0.58 4.62 6.84
C THR A 135 0.81 4.07 6.56
N ASN A 136 1.71 4.96 6.18
CA ASN A 136 3.04 4.63 5.69
C ASN A 136 4.02 5.77 5.99
N ARG A 137 5.28 5.47 5.76
CA ARG A 137 6.36 6.44 5.73
C ARG A 137 7.08 6.37 4.39
N CYS A 138 7.67 7.49 3.98
CA CYS A 138 8.41 7.59 2.73
C CYS A 138 9.81 8.18 2.95
N ILE A 139 10.75 7.82 2.09
CA ILE A 139 12.11 8.36 2.12
C ILE A 139 12.07 9.85 1.81
N LEU A 140 12.74 10.64 2.65
CA LEU A 140 12.89 12.08 2.50
C LEU A 140 14.20 12.40 1.74
N PRO A 141 14.14 13.10 0.58
CA PRO A 141 15.33 13.53 -0.14
C PRO A 141 16.27 14.40 0.70
N ALA A 142 17.57 14.34 0.42
CA ALA A 142 18.62 15.03 1.18
C ALA A 142 18.36 16.53 1.40
N GLN A 143 17.81 17.21 0.39
CA GLN A 143 17.50 18.65 0.46
C GLN A 143 16.41 19.02 1.49
N HIS A 144 15.60 18.06 1.92
CA HIS A 144 14.51 18.24 2.88
C HIS A 144 14.89 17.74 4.26
N GLN A 145 16.05 17.10 4.39
CA GLN A 145 16.53 16.63 5.68
C GLN A 145 16.78 17.82 6.59
N SER A 146 16.08 17.80 7.71
CA SER A 146 16.20 18.80 8.76
C SER A 146 17.13 18.28 9.84
N LYS A 147 17.80 19.20 10.55
CA LYS A 147 18.46 18.86 11.82
C LYS A 147 17.47 18.62 12.96
N ASN A 148 16.22 19.04 12.77
CA ASN A 148 15.14 18.86 13.74
C ASN A 148 14.45 17.51 13.51
N GLU A 149 13.85 16.94 14.56
CA GLU A 149 13.07 15.68 14.51
C GLU A 149 11.74 15.79 13.75
N THR A 150 11.48 16.92 13.08
CA THR A 150 10.28 17.17 12.28
C THR A 150 10.58 17.97 11.02
N ILE A 151 9.69 17.84 10.04
CA ILE A 151 9.62 18.70 8.85
C ILE A 151 8.28 19.42 8.77
N SER A 152 8.32 20.63 8.22
CA SER A 152 7.13 21.44 7.98
C SER A 152 6.50 21.09 6.63
N VAL A 153 5.22 20.76 6.67
CA VAL A 153 4.42 20.39 5.50
C VAL A 153 3.20 21.30 5.43
N LYS A 154 2.93 21.88 4.25
CA LYS A 154 1.87 22.88 4.05
C LYS A 154 0.65 22.29 3.37
N GLU A 155 -0.53 22.48 3.94
CA GLU A 155 -1.84 22.20 3.31
C GLU A 155 -2.65 23.50 3.30
N ARG A 156 -2.95 24.05 2.12
CA ARG A 156 -3.67 25.33 1.99
C ARG A 156 -3.02 26.43 2.86
N ALA A 157 -3.69 26.87 3.93
CA ALA A 157 -3.21 27.88 4.88
C ALA A 157 -2.55 27.30 6.15
N HIS A 158 -2.59 25.98 6.34
CA HIS A 158 -2.07 25.30 7.53
C HIS A 158 -0.65 24.77 7.29
N ILE A 159 0.15 24.75 8.37
CA ILE A 159 1.48 24.14 8.40
C ILE A 159 1.49 23.09 9.50
N TYR A 160 1.83 21.86 9.15
CA TYR A 160 1.94 20.73 10.04
C TYR A 160 3.41 20.41 10.30
N GLN A 161 3.72 19.97 11.52
CA GLN A 161 5.02 19.41 11.85
C GLN A 161 4.91 17.89 11.82
N CYS A 162 5.56 17.27 10.85
CA CYS A 162 5.51 15.84 10.62
C CYS A 162 6.81 15.20 11.11
N PRO A 163 6.74 14.05 11.82
CA PRO A 163 7.91 13.45 12.44
C PRO A 163 8.82 12.88 11.35
N ILE A 164 10.12 13.00 11.57
CA ILE A 164 11.13 12.27 10.80
C ILE A 164 11.80 11.20 11.64
N GLU A 165 12.18 10.10 11.00
CA GLU A 165 12.90 9.01 11.61
C GLU A 165 14.17 8.71 10.83
N HIS A 166 15.28 8.57 11.55
CA HIS A 166 16.56 8.15 10.98
C HIS A 166 16.69 6.64 11.13
N LYS A 167 16.74 5.93 9.99
CA LYS A 167 16.82 4.46 9.96
C LYS A 167 17.66 4.03 8.76
N ASN A 168 18.63 3.15 8.98
CA ASN A 168 19.49 2.57 7.94
C ASN A 168 20.10 3.64 7.01
N ASP A 169 20.70 4.69 7.58
CA ASP A 169 21.29 5.82 6.85
C ASP A 169 20.31 6.62 5.95
N GLN A 170 19.01 6.42 6.15
CA GLN A 170 17.94 7.13 5.46
C GLN A 170 17.10 7.93 6.45
N VAL A 171 16.52 9.01 5.94
CA VAL A 171 15.55 9.83 6.67
C VAL A 171 14.17 9.53 6.11
N TRP A 172 13.24 9.20 6.99
CA TRP A 172 11.87 8.84 6.65
C TRP A 172 10.93 9.86 7.23
N VAL A 173 9.90 10.25 6.48
CA VAL A 173 8.80 11.07 6.99
C VAL A 173 7.52 10.26 7.05
N THR A 174 6.79 10.39 8.15
CA THR A 174 5.45 9.81 8.29
C THR A 174 4.39 10.92 8.17
N GLY A 175 3.30 10.63 7.45
CA GLY A 175 2.16 11.54 7.36
C GLY A 175 1.41 11.65 8.67
N ALA A 176 1.04 12.87 9.05
CA ALA A 176 0.10 13.07 10.16
C ALA A 176 -1.30 12.61 9.72
N ILE A 177 -2.02 11.87 10.55
CA ILE A 177 -3.40 11.45 10.26
C ILE A 177 -4.28 12.10 11.33
N SER A 178 -4.55 13.39 11.13
CA SER A 178 -5.57 14.15 11.87
C SER A 178 -6.93 13.92 11.21
N PRO A 179 -8.05 13.82 11.97
CA PRO A 179 -9.27 13.14 11.49
C PRO A 179 -10.08 13.85 10.40
N PHE A 180 -9.64 14.99 9.84
CA PHE A 180 -10.48 15.79 8.95
C PHE A 180 -9.90 16.16 7.58
N SER A 181 -8.59 16.01 7.30
CA SER A 181 -8.05 16.38 5.96
C SER A 181 -6.65 15.91 5.56
N LEU A 182 -5.96 15.07 6.33
CA LEU A 182 -4.56 14.76 6.00
C LEU A 182 -4.41 13.45 5.23
N TYR A 183 -3.99 13.57 3.96
CA TYR A 183 -3.56 12.46 3.12
C TYR A 183 -2.19 11.94 3.56
N ALA A 184 -1.98 10.63 3.41
CA ALA A 184 -0.66 10.03 3.54
C ALA A 184 0.31 10.63 2.48
N PRO A 185 1.63 10.62 2.73
CA PRO A 185 2.59 11.18 1.78
C PRO A 185 2.48 10.50 0.40
N VAL A 186 2.30 9.19 0.45
CA VAL A 186 2.00 8.32 -0.68
C VAL A 186 0.83 7.43 -0.29
N GLU A 187 -0.05 7.13 -1.22
CA GLU A 187 -1.03 6.05 -1.12
C GLU A 187 -0.64 4.97 -2.11
N VAL A 188 -0.54 3.74 -1.63
CA VAL A 188 -0.39 2.57 -2.50
C VAL A 188 -1.68 1.76 -2.39
N MET A 189 -2.24 1.39 -3.53
CA MET A 189 -3.40 0.52 -3.63
C MET A 189 -3.08 -0.57 -4.64
N VAL A 190 -3.41 -1.81 -4.31
CA VAL A 190 -3.26 -2.94 -5.22
C VAL A 190 -4.54 -3.73 -5.23
N SER A 191 -5.05 -4.05 -6.41
CA SER A 191 -6.31 -4.75 -6.60
C SER A 191 -6.21 -5.82 -7.67
N LYS A 192 -7.06 -6.84 -7.55
CA LYS A 192 -7.20 -7.91 -8.53
C LYS A 192 -8.47 -7.69 -9.34
N GLN A 193 -8.37 -7.85 -10.65
CA GLN A 193 -9.52 -7.98 -11.52
C GLN A 193 -9.24 -9.09 -12.54
N TYR A 194 -10.03 -10.17 -12.49
CA TYR A 194 -9.75 -11.40 -13.24
C TYR A 194 -8.32 -11.89 -12.93
N SER A 195 -7.56 -12.27 -13.97
CA SER A 195 -6.16 -12.67 -13.93
C SER A 195 -5.16 -11.49 -13.95
N GLU A 196 -5.64 -10.25 -13.78
CA GLU A 196 -4.80 -9.05 -13.73
C GLU A 196 -4.69 -8.49 -12.31
N ILE A 197 -3.50 -7.98 -11.96
CA ILE A 197 -3.28 -7.14 -10.78
C ILE A 197 -3.01 -5.71 -11.26
N GLU A 198 -3.70 -4.74 -10.67
CA GLU A 198 -3.44 -3.31 -10.81
C GLU A 198 -2.78 -2.77 -9.54
N LEU A 199 -1.73 -1.99 -9.69
CA LEU A 199 -1.00 -1.29 -8.62
C LEU A 199 -1.02 0.21 -8.92
N ASP A 200 -1.73 0.96 -8.08
CA ASP A 200 -1.78 2.42 -8.10
C ASP A 200 -0.87 2.98 -7.00
N ILE A 201 0.01 3.90 -7.39
CA ILE A 201 0.88 4.65 -6.49
C ILE A 201 0.54 6.14 -6.67
N SER A 202 -0.08 6.74 -5.66
CA SER A 202 -0.52 8.13 -5.69
C SER A 202 0.27 8.96 -4.69
N PHE A 203 0.97 9.98 -5.16
CA PHE A 203 1.74 10.87 -4.32
C PHE A 203 0.90 12.11 -4.01
N TYR A 204 0.61 12.36 -2.74
CA TYR A 204 -0.17 13.54 -2.30
C TYR A 204 0.72 14.64 -1.74
N TRP A 205 1.96 14.33 -1.37
CA TRP A 205 2.91 15.32 -0.86
C TRP A 205 4.05 15.53 -1.85
N SER A 206 4.37 16.79 -2.19
CA SER A 206 5.52 17.12 -3.05
C SER A 206 6.87 16.91 -2.35
N ILE A 207 7.12 15.69 -1.88
CA ILE A 207 8.38 15.22 -1.30
C ILE A 207 9.43 15.08 -2.39
N TYR A 208 9.04 14.58 -3.57
CA TYR A 208 9.91 14.34 -4.70
C TYR A 208 9.62 15.36 -5.80
N ASP A 209 10.67 16.00 -6.32
CA ASP A 209 10.61 16.71 -7.59
C ASP A 209 10.90 15.73 -8.73
N PHE A 210 9.88 15.41 -9.53
CA PHE A 210 10.02 14.49 -10.65
C PHE A 210 10.78 15.08 -11.85
N ASN A 211 11.07 16.39 -11.85
CA ASN A 211 11.96 17.01 -12.84
C ASN A 211 13.45 16.92 -12.44
N ASP A 212 13.73 16.65 -11.17
CA ASP A 212 15.07 16.39 -10.66
C ASP A 212 15.37 14.89 -10.78
N SER A 213 16.38 14.53 -11.58
CA SER A 213 16.71 13.13 -11.83
C SER A 213 17.14 12.37 -10.57
N THR A 214 17.78 13.02 -9.60
CA THR A 214 18.24 12.39 -8.36
C THR A 214 17.05 12.02 -7.48
N GLN A 215 16.08 12.92 -7.34
CA GLN A 215 14.88 12.68 -6.55
C GLN A 215 13.92 11.73 -7.26
N ALA A 216 13.72 11.91 -8.56
CA ALA A 216 12.91 11.02 -9.38
C ALA A 216 13.45 9.59 -9.32
N ASN A 217 14.78 9.39 -9.26
CA ASN A 217 15.39 8.06 -9.16
C ASN A 217 15.03 7.30 -7.88
N ILE A 218 14.71 7.98 -6.78
CA ILE A 218 14.24 7.33 -5.54
C ILE A 218 12.96 6.51 -5.82
N VAL A 219 12.09 7.03 -6.68
CA VAL A 219 10.83 6.38 -7.09
C VAL A 219 11.03 5.51 -8.33
N ASN A 220 11.75 6.01 -9.33
CA ASN A 220 11.88 5.36 -10.62
C ASN A 220 12.66 4.04 -10.53
N VAL A 221 13.71 3.95 -9.72
CA VAL A 221 14.50 2.71 -9.60
C VAL A 221 13.63 1.51 -9.19
N PRO A 222 12.87 1.54 -8.08
CA PRO A 222 12.01 0.41 -7.72
C PRO A 222 10.87 0.18 -8.73
N VAL A 223 10.33 1.23 -9.36
CA VAL A 223 9.35 1.07 -10.45
C VAL A 223 9.95 0.33 -11.65
N GLN A 224 11.18 0.67 -12.06
CA GLN A 224 11.87 -0.03 -13.14
C GLN A 224 12.16 -1.49 -12.79
N GLU A 225 12.45 -1.80 -11.52
CA GLU A 225 12.58 -3.20 -11.08
C GLU A 225 11.27 -3.97 -11.19
N LEU A 226 10.11 -3.35 -10.94
CA LEU A 226 8.81 -3.97 -11.21
C LEU A 226 8.59 -4.20 -12.71
N LEU A 227 8.92 -3.22 -13.56
CA LEU A 227 8.79 -3.36 -15.01
C LEU A 227 9.62 -4.54 -15.55
N LYS A 228 10.85 -4.73 -15.04
CA LYS A 228 11.70 -5.89 -15.39
C LYS A 228 11.09 -7.23 -14.99
N GLN A 229 10.13 -7.26 -14.07
CA GLN A 229 9.45 -8.46 -13.59
C GLN A 229 8.10 -8.70 -14.25
N GLY A 230 7.84 -8.03 -15.38
CA GLY A 230 6.64 -8.23 -16.18
C GLY A 230 5.49 -7.28 -15.86
N TRP A 231 5.66 -6.33 -14.93
CA TRP A 231 4.70 -5.24 -14.78
C TRP A 231 4.77 -4.30 -15.98
N ARG A 232 3.66 -3.63 -16.31
CA ARG A 232 3.55 -2.69 -17.42
C ARG A 232 2.92 -1.39 -16.94
N LEU A 233 3.34 -0.27 -17.52
CA LEU A 233 2.65 1.01 -17.32
C LEU A 233 1.26 0.94 -17.96
N ALA A 234 0.28 1.53 -17.30
CA ALA A 234 -1.11 1.63 -17.76
C ALA A 234 -1.52 3.08 -18.04
#